data_AF-A0A554KZ63-F1
#
_entry.id   AF-A0A554KZ63-F1
#
_cell.length_a   1.000
_cell.length_b   1.000
_cell.length_c   1.000
_cell.angle_alpha   90.00
_cell.angle_beta   90.00
_cell.angle_gamma   90.00
#
_symmetry.space_group_name_H-M   'P 1'
#
loop_
_entity.id
_entity.type
_entity.pdbx_description
1 polymer ?
#
loop_
_entity_poly.entity_id
_entity_poly.type
_entity_poly.pdbx_seq_one_letter_code
_entity_poly.pdbx_strand_id
1 'polypeptide(L)'
;MFSIVIIIVGLFLGVRYIGSVIHYNAVQPAEDAPPPIRIVGDLGFFLTGGSLLPLWNLDATTVMKVTWSIEKANPQIKSEDDYRINEQTIAADVSTLDGTTKRYDLGTAMGCTGKEMNEIEDHKIMLGKVDCNDALTGTRFAAFIQKGGFRIERYDESSKDGSIKTSVLVEL
;
A
#
# COMPACT_ATOMS: atom_id res chain seq x y z
N MET A 1 -17.10 8.79 43.74
CA MET A 1 -17.33 9.22 42.34
C MET A 1 -16.16 8.82 41.43
N PHE A 2 -14.91 9.16 41.77
CA PHE A 2 -13.71 8.76 41.00
C PHE A 2 -13.57 7.26 40.74
N SER A 3 -13.89 6.40 41.72
CA SER A 3 -13.76 4.95 41.57
C SER A 3 -14.67 4.36 40.48
N ILE A 4 -15.85 4.95 40.27
CA ILE A 4 -16.80 4.52 39.24
C ILE A 4 -16.26 4.88 37.85
N VAL A 5 -15.66 6.07 37.71
CA VAL A 5 -15.05 6.52 36.46
C VAL A 5 -13.90 5.60 36.05
N ILE A 6 -13.06 5.19 37.00
CA ILE A 6 -11.92 4.28 36.73
C ILE A 6 -12.42 2.91 36.25
N ILE A 7 -13.49 2.37 36.85
CA ILE A 7 -14.08 1.08 36.44
C ILE A 7 -14.68 1.17 35.03
N ILE A 8 -15.38 2.27 34.72
CA ILE A 8 -15.97 2.49 33.39
C ILE A 8 -14.88 2.61 32.33
N VAL A 9 -13.82 3.39 32.61
CA VAL A 9 -12.68 3.53 31.69
C VAL A 9 -11.96 2.19 31.52
N GLY A 10 -11.75 1.43 32.60
CA GLY A 10 -11.13 0.10 32.55
C GLY A 10 -11.93 -0.91 31.72
N LEU A 11 -13.25 -0.95 31.87
CA LEU A 11 -14.14 -1.80 31.08
C LEU A 11 -14.17 -1.35 29.60
N PHE A 12 -14.23 -0.05 29.35
CA PHE A 12 -14.22 0.49 27.99
C PHE A 12 -12.93 0.15 27.25
N LEU A 13 -11.78 0.29 27.93
CA LEU A 13 -10.46 -0.09 27.39
C LEU A 13 -10.33 -1.61 27.23
N GLY A 14 -10.81 -2.40 28.19
CA GLY A 14 -10.77 -3.86 28.13
C GLY A 14 -11.59 -4.45 26.98
N VAL A 15 -12.80 -3.94 26.75
CA VAL A 15 -13.65 -4.39 25.63
C VAL A 15 -13.06 -3.99 24.28
N ARG A 16 -12.50 -2.78 24.16
CA ARG A 16 -11.77 -2.34 22.96
C ARG A 16 -10.53 -3.20 22.70
N TYR A 17 -9.79 -3.53 23.74
CA TYR A 17 -8.60 -4.36 23.65
C TYR A 17 -8.93 -5.78 23.14
N ILE A 18 -9.91 -6.44 23.75
CA ILE A 18 -10.34 -7.79 23.33
C ILE A 18 -10.92 -7.76 21.90
N GLY A 19 -11.73 -6.75 21.56
CA GLY A 19 -12.25 -6.57 20.20
C GLY A 19 -11.16 -6.39 19.15
N SER A 20 -10.11 -5.62 19.47
CA SER A 20 -8.99 -5.39 18.56
C SER A 20 -8.15 -6.66 18.33
N VAL A 21 -7.86 -7.44 19.38
CA VAL A 21 -7.08 -8.69 19.28
C VAL A 21 -7.78 -9.75 18.41
N ILE A 22 -9.11 -9.77 18.41
CA ILE A 22 -9.89 -10.72 17.61
C ILE A 22 -9.86 -10.36 16.11
N HIS A 23 -9.74 -9.08 15.75
CA HIS A 23 -9.67 -8.66 14.34
C HIS A 23 -8.27 -8.81 13.71
N TYR A 24 -7.20 -8.76 14.50
CA TYR A 24 -5.83 -8.94 13.97
C TYR A 24 -5.39 -10.40 13.82
N ASN A 25 -6.13 -11.38 14.39
CA ASN A 25 -5.80 -12.80 14.25
C ASN A 25 -6.34 -13.47 12.98
N ALA A 26 -6.99 -12.73 12.08
CA ALA A 26 -7.63 -13.32 10.90
C ALA A 26 -6.85 -13.14 9.58
N VAL A 27 -5.65 -12.54 9.58
CA VAL A 27 -4.83 -12.44 8.35
C VAL A 27 -3.36 -12.66 8.67
N GLN A 28 -2.92 -13.93 8.62
CA GLN A 28 -1.60 -14.27 8.08
C GLN A 28 -1.83 -14.78 6.65
N PRO A 29 -1.03 -14.39 5.63
CA PRO A 29 0.39 -14.77 5.49
C PRO A 29 1.27 -13.59 4.97
N ALA A 30 2.60 -13.62 4.83
CA ALA A 30 3.57 -14.67 4.53
C ALA A 30 4.96 -14.34 5.14
N GLU A 31 5.84 -15.34 5.06
CA GLU A 31 7.19 -15.48 5.61
C GLU A 31 8.09 -14.22 5.71
N ASP A 32 8.73 -14.11 6.88
CA ASP A 32 10.13 -13.69 7.10
C ASP A 32 10.57 -12.23 6.80
N ALA A 33 9.72 -11.24 7.08
CA ALA A 33 10.17 -9.85 7.18
C ALA A 33 10.39 -9.44 8.66
N PRO A 34 11.62 -9.14 9.11
CA PRO A 34 11.83 -8.61 10.46
C PRO A 34 11.21 -7.21 10.58
N PRO A 35 10.49 -6.90 11.68
CA PRO A 35 9.76 -5.64 11.82
C PRO A 35 10.71 -4.43 11.84
N PRO A 36 10.29 -3.24 11.34
CA PRO A 36 11.22 -2.19 10.93
C PRO A 36 11.84 -1.36 12.07
N ILE A 37 11.67 -1.71 13.35
CA ILE A 37 12.16 -0.87 14.46
C ILE A 37 12.68 -1.74 15.60
N ARG A 38 14.00 -1.95 15.65
CA ARG A 38 14.72 -2.54 16.80
C ARG A 38 15.11 -1.46 17.80
N ILE A 39 14.12 -0.84 18.45
CA ILE A 39 14.38 -0.05 19.66
C ILE A 39 13.28 -0.44 20.65
N VAL A 40 13.59 -1.43 21.50
CA VAL A 40 12.74 -1.97 22.58
C VAL A 40 11.61 -2.89 22.08
N GLY A 41 11.93 -4.19 22.03
CA GLY A 41 11.03 -5.26 21.61
C GLY A 41 9.70 -5.32 22.38
N ASP A 42 8.70 -5.89 21.71
CA ASP A 42 7.30 -6.20 22.08
C ASP A 42 6.51 -5.19 22.92
N LEU A 43 7.06 -4.65 24.00
CA LEU A 43 6.47 -3.59 24.81
C LEU A 43 6.34 -2.27 24.04
N GLY A 44 7.30 -1.96 23.17
CA GLY A 44 7.20 -0.80 22.28
C GLY A 44 6.02 -0.94 21.33
N PHE A 45 5.84 -2.09 20.70
CA PHE A 45 4.72 -2.38 19.80
C PHE A 45 3.38 -2.51 20.55
N PHE A 46 3.37 -2.99 21.80
CA PHE A 46 2.17 -3.07 22.63
C PHE A 46 1.70 -1.73 23.21
N LEU A 47 2.64 -0.85 23.57
CA LEU A 47 2.34 0.50 24.07
C LEU A 47 2.10 1.51 22.94
N THR A 48 2.74 1.32 21.77
CA THR A 48 2.60 2.20 20.60
C THR A 48 1.73 1.64 19.50
N GLY A 49 1.29 0.38 19.62
CA GLY A 49 0.29 -0.27 18.75
C GLY A 49 0.52 -0.01 17.27
N GLY A 50 1.66 -0.42 16.71
CA GLY A 50 1.93 -0.26 15.28
C GLY A 50 1.72 1.17 14.77
N SER A 51 2.76 2.01 14.88
CA SER A 51 2.68 3.46 14.65
C SER A 51 1.75 4.15 15.66
N LEU A 52 2.20 5.22 16.32
CA LEU A 52 1.38 6.09 17.18
C LEU A 52 0.29 6.88 16.40
N LEU A 53 -0.05 6.43 15.19
CA LEU A 53 -1.11 6.97 14.35
C LEU A 53 -2.56 6.47 14.65
N PRO A 54 -2.93 5.55 15.58
CA PRO A 54 -4.30 5.06 15.64
C PRO A 54 -5.14 5.84 16.67
N LEU A 55 -4.55 6.79 17.40
CA LEU A 55 -5.24 7.55 18.46
C LEU A 55 -5.58 8.99 18.07
N TRP A 56 -5.03 9.49 16.96
CA TRP A 56 -5.18 10.90 16.56
C TRP A 56 -5.77 11.11 15.17
N ASN A 57 -5.79 10.09 14.30
CA ASN A 57 -6.50 10.14 13.02
C ASN A 57 -7.73 9.23 13.08
N LEU A 58 -8.86 9.81 13.46
CA LEU A 58 -10.20 9.21 13.36
C LEU A 58 -10.69 9.07 11.91
N ASP A 59 -9.87 9.48 10.93
CA ASP A 59 -10.21 9.32 9.52
C ASP A 59 -9.84 7.92 9.01
N ALA A 60 -10.90 7.15 8.77
CA ALA A 60 -10.93 5.80 8.21
C ALA A 60 -10.31 5.67 6.80
N THR A 61 -9.81 6.76 6.21
CA THR A 61 -9.21 6.82 4.87
C THR A 61 -7.72 6.46 4.83
N THR A 62 -7.12 6.12 5.97
CA THR A 62 -5.70 5.73 6.01
C THR A 62 -5.51 4.37 5.30
N VAL A 63 -4.66 4.34 4.27
CA VAL A 63 -4.34 3.14 3.50
C VAL A 63 -3.46 2.19 4.31
N MET A 64 -3.86 0.92 4.36
CA MET A 64 -3.16 -0.15 5.07
C MET A 64 -2.28 -0.98 4.12
N LYS A 65 -2.81 -1.33 2.95
CA LYS A 65 -2.13 -2.20 1.98
C LYS A 65 -2.46 -1.77 0.55
N VAL A 66 -1.49 -1.95 -0.36
CA VAL A 66 -1.70 -1.89 -1.80
C VAL A 66 -1.29 -3.22 -2.41
N THR A 67 -2.18 -3.84 -3.17
CA THR A 67 -1.90 -5.03 -3.97
C THR A 67 -2.02 -4.69 -5.45
N TRP A 68 -1.06 -5.15 -6.25
CA TRP A 68 -0.99 -4.85 -7.67
C TRP A 68 -1.58 -5.99 -8.50
N SER A 69 -2.47 -5.63 -9.43
CA SER A 69 -3.02 -6.54 -10.44
C SER A 69 -2.42 -6.16 -11.79
N ILE A 70 -1.65 -7.10 -12.35
CA ILE A 70 -0.95 -6.95 -13.64
C ILE A 70 -1.45 -8.07 -14.54
N GLU A 71 -2.28 -7.72 -15.51
CA GLU A 71 -2.95 -8.68 -16.39
C GLU A 71 -2.70 -8.33 -17.84
N LYS A 72 -2.84 -9.29 -18.76
CA LYS A 72 -2.78 -8.99 -20.19
C LYS A 72 -3.90 -8.03 -20.57
N ALA A 73 -3.57 -6.94 -21.25
CA ALA A 73 -4.55 -5.96 -21.69
C ALA A 73 -5.56 -6.56 -22.68
N ASN A 74 -5.11 -7.47 -23.54
CA ASN A 74 -5.98 -8.23 -24.42
C ASN A 74 -5.59 -9.72 -24.46
N PRO A 75 -6.33 -10.60 -23.77
CA PRO A 75 -6.02 -12.03 -23.73
C PRO A 75 -6.32 -12.77 -25.05
N GLN A 76 -7.03 -12.14 -26.00
CA GLN A 76 -7.35 -12.74 -27.30
C GLN A 76 -6.18 -12.66 -28.29
N ILE A 77 -5.21 -11.77 -28.05
CA ILE A 77 -4.02 -11.64 -28.89
C ILE A 77 -3.06 -12.79 -28.53
N LYS A 78 -2.88 -13.71 -29.48
CA LYS A 78 -2.01 -14.89 -29.35
C LYS A 78 -0.82 -14.88 -30.31
N SER A 79 -0.79 -13.95 -31.26
CA SER A 79 0.29 -13.83 -32.24
C SER A 79 1.47 -13.10 -31.60
N GLU A 80 2.64 -13.73 -31.63
CA GLU A 80 3.90 -13.16 -31.12
C GLU A 80 4.40 -11.97 -31.95
N ASP A 81 3.89 -11.81 -33.18
CA ASP A 81 4.22 -10.69 -34.07
C ASP A 81 3.42 -9.41 -33.75
N ASP A 82 2.37 -9.50 -32.92
CA ASP A 82 1.60 -8.33 -32.48
C ASP A 82 2.23 -7.74 -31.22
N TYR A 83 2.81 -6.55 -31.31
CA TYR A 83 3.46 -5.86 -30.19
C TYR A 83 2.55 -5.71 -28.96
N ARG A 84 1.22 -5.69 -29.15
CA ARG A 84 0.24 -5.59 -28.05
C ARG A 84 0.12 -6.88 -27.23
N ILE A 85 0.75 -7.98 -27.64
CA ILE A 85 0.79 -9.22 -26.85
C ILE A 85 1.46 -9.03 -25.48
N ASN A 86 2.36 -8.04 -25.39
CA ASN A 86 3.10 -7.68 -24.18
C ASN A 86 2.44 -6.52 -23.41
N GLU A 87 1.33 -5.98 -23.92
CA GLU A 87 0.60 -4.92 -23.23
C GLU A 87 -0.14 -5.50 -22.02
N GLN A 88 0.08 -4.86 -20.87
CA GLN A 88 -0.49 -5.24 -19.60
C GLN A 88 -1.33 -4.10 -19.05
N THR A 89 -2.52 -4.43 -18.55
CA THR A 89 -3.34 -3.52 -17.75
C THR A 89 -2.86 -3.58 -16.31
N ILE A 90 -2.63 -2.40 -15.74
CA ILE A 90 -2.15 -2.22 -14.37
C ILE A 90 -3.30 -1.67 -13.54
N ALA A 91 -3.61 -2.35 -12.45
CA ALA A 91 -4.54 -1.88 -11.44
C ALA A 91 -3.94 -2.04 -10.04
N ALA A 92 -4.39 -1.19 -9.12
CA ALA A 92 -4.04 -1.26 -7.72
C ALA A 92 -5.30 -1.44 -6.87
N ASP A 93 -5.33 -2.51 -6.08
CA ASP A 93 -6.31 -2.74 -5.06
C ASP A 93 -5.81 -2.11 -3.76
N VAL A 94 -6.46 -1.02 -3.35
CA VAL A 94 -6.08 -0.23 -2.18
C VAL A 94 -7.02 -0.60 -1.04
N SER A 95 -6.46 -1.18 0.01
CA SER A 95 -7.17 -1.54 1.24
C SER A 95 -6.92 -0.51 2.33
N THR A 96 -7.98 0.07 2.88
CA THR A 96 -7.94 1.04 3.98
C THR A 96 -8.14 0.34 5.33
N LEU A 97 -7.82 1.05 6.42
CA LEU A 97 -7.94 0.51 7.79
C LEU A 97 -9.37 0.13 8.21
N ASP A 98 -10.39 0.68 7.55
CA ASP A 98 -11.79 0.30 7.74
C ASP A 98 -12.16 -1.05 7.10
N GLY A 99 -11.19 -1.71 6.44
CA GLY A 99 -11.38 -2.99 5.76
C GLY A 99 -12.02 -2.86 4.38
N THR A 100 -12.27 -1.64 3.89
CA THR A 100 -12.72 -1.45 2.51
C THR A 100 -11.55 -1.59 1.54
N THR A 101 -11.80 -2.25 0.41
CA THR A 101 -10.84 -2.37 -0.67
C THR A 101 -11.44 -1.76 -1.92
N LYS A 102 -10.73 -0.81 -2.52
CA LYS A 102 -11.13 -0.18 -3.78
C LYS A 102 -10.05 -0.41 -4.83
N ARG A 103 -10.50 -0.90 -5.99
CA ARG A 103 -9.66 -1.06 -7.17
C ARG A 103 -9.55 0.25 -7.92
N TYR A 104 -8.33 0.60 -8.33
CA TYR A 104 -8.03 1.72 -9.21
C TYR A 104 -7.36 1.19 -10.47
N ASP A 105 -7.95 1.45 -11.62
CA ASP A 105 -7.35 1.15 -12.91
C ASP A 105 -6.36 2.26 -13.27
N LEU A 106 -5.08 1.90 -13.42
CA LEU A 106 -3.96 2.84 -13.54
C LEU A 106 -3.44 3.01 -14.98
N GLY A 107 -4.02 2.25 -15.92
CA GLY A 107 -3.73 2.29 -17.34
C GLY A 107 -2.97 1.07 -17.83
N THR A 108 -2.32 1.21 -18.99
CA THR A 108 -1.54 0.13 -19.61
C THR A 108 -0.05 0.48 -19.68
N ALA A 109 0.78 -0.57 -19.60
CA ALA A 109 2.23 -0.54 -19.77
C ALA A 109 2.73 -1.93 -20.21
N MET A 110 4.00 -2.07 -20.58
CA MET A 110 4.58 -3.32 -21.09
C MET A 110 5.74 -3.79 -20.20
N GLY A 111 5.90 -5.10 -20.04
CA GLY A 111 7.03 -5.68 -19.29
C GLY A 111 7.02 -5.37 -17.80
N CYS A 112 5.84 -5.29 -17.19
CA CYS A 112 5.62 -4.88 -15.81
C CYS A 112 5.84 -6.00 -14.80
N THR A 113 6.55 -5.67 -13.72
CA THR A 113 6.74 -6.51 -12.53
C THR A 113 6.38 -5.71 -11.28
N GLY A 114 5.41 -6.21 -10.51
CA GLY A 114 4.98 -5.60 -9.26
C GLY A 114 5.81 -6.07 -8.07
N LYS A 115 6.03 -5.16 -7.12
CA LYS A 115 6.64 -5.44 -5.81
C LYS A 115 5.77 -4.80 -4.74
N GLU A 116 5.21 -5.63 -3.87
CA GLU A 116 4.62 -5.16 -2.61
C GLU A 116 5.78 -4.81 -1.66
N MET A 117 5.70 -3.66 -1.00
CA MET A 117 6.72 -3.23 -0.05
C MET A 117 6.11 -2.40 1.07
N ASN A 118 6.81 -2.28 2.18
CA ASN A 118 6.43 -1.42 3.29
C ASN A 118 7.70 -0.81 3.90
N GLU A 119 8.28 0.14 3.18
CA GLU A 119 9.57 0.74 3.49
C GLU A 119 9.47 2.26 3.52
N ILE A 120 10.30 2.91 4.33
CA ILE A 120 10.40 4.37 4.36
C ILE A 120 11.54 4.80 3.45
N GLU A 121 11.21 5.54 2.40
CA GLU A 121 12.18 6.07 1.43
C GLU A 121 11.90 7.55 1.20
N ASP A 122 12.93 8.40 1.37
CA ASP A 122 12.84 9.86 1.16
C ASP A 122 11.57 10.52 1.77
N HIS A 123 11.33 10.26 3.07
CA HIS A 123 10.17 10.80 3.80
C HIS A 123 8.80 10.37 3.27
N LYS A 124 8.75 9.30 2.47
CA LYS A 124 7.54 8.63 2.00
C LYS A 124 7.46 7.23 2.59
N ILE A 125 6.26 6.80 2.95
CA ILE A 125 6.01 5.40 3.29
C ILE A 125 5.60 4.71 1.98
N MET A 126 6.49 3.91 1.41
CA MET A 126 6.27 3.18 0.18
C MET A 126 5.46 1.92 0.46
N LEU A 127 4.28 1.82 -0.16
CA LEU A 127 3.37 0.67 -0.01
C LEU A 127 3.45 -0.30 -1.19
N GLY A 128 4.10 0.10 -2.28
CA GLY A 128 4.26 -0.74 -3.45
C GLY A 128 4.85 -0.01 -4.63
N LYS A 129 5.50 -0.76 -5.53
CA LYS A 129 6.01 -0.26 -6.81
C LYS A 129 5.72 -1.27 -7.92
N VAL A 130 5.52 -0.77 -9.14
CA VAL A 130 5.51 -1.58 -10.35
C VAL A 130 6.55 -1.01 -11.29
N ASP A 131 7.52 -1.82 -11.67
CA ASP A 131 8.54 -1.46 -12.64
C ASP A 131 8.19 -2.12 -13.98
N CYS A 132 7.99 -1.32 -15.01
CA CYS A 132 7.72 -1.75 -16.37
C CYS A 132 8.88 -1.35 -17.26
N ASN A 133 9.63 -2.35 -17.73
CA ASN A 133 10.78 -2.13 -18.59
C ASN A 133 10.51 -2.83 -19.92
N ASP A 134 10.34 -2.04 -20.98
CA ASP A 134 10.27 -2.57 -22.34
C ASP A 134 11.17 -1.77 -23.29
N ALA A 135 12.13 -2.50 -23.90
CA ALA A 135 13.18 -2.07 -24.81
C ALA A 135 13.90 -0.75 -24.47
N LEU A 136 13.24 0.38 -24.70
CA LEU A 136 13.80 1.74 -24.63
C LEU A 136 13.01 2.69 -23.70
N THR A 137 11.86 2.28 -23.18
CA THR A 137 11.01 3.13 -22.33
C THR A 137 10.78 2.47 -20.99
N GLY A 138 11.06 3.20 -19.91
CA GLY A 138 10.75 2.79 -18.55
C GLY A 138 9.45 3.43 -18.10
N THR A 139 8.47 2.63 -17.67
CA THR A 139 7.30 3.13 -16.93
C THR A 139 7.37 2.60 -15.52
N ARG A 140 7.15 3.45 -14.52
CA ARG A 140 7.08 3.00 -13.12
C ARG A 140 5.81 3.50 -12.48
N PHE A 141 5.21 2.68 -11.63
CA PHE A 141 4.11 3.06 -10.77
C PHE A 141 4.58 2.98 -9.32
N ALA A 142 4.21 3.95 -8.49
CA ALA A 142 4.54 3.92 -7.08
C ALA A 142 3.32 4.32 -6.26
N ALA A 143 3.03 3.53 -5.22
CA ALA A 143 2.02 3.83 -4.24
C ALA A 143 2.70 4.19 -2.92
N PHE A 144 2.40 5.37 -2.37
CA PHE A 144 3.05 5.86 -1.16
C PHE A 144 2.19 6.81 -0.35
N ILE A 145 2.53 6.95 0.94
CA ILE A 145 1.96 7.95 1.83
C ILE A 145 2.99 9.06 2.04
N GLN A 146 2.58 10.31 1.81
CA GLN A 146 3.42 11.49 2.04
C GLN A 146 2.56 12.64 2.57
N LYS A 147 3.08 13.39 3.55
CA LYS A 147 2.39 14.58 4.13
C LYS A 147 0.95 14.30 4.62
N GLY A 148 0.66 13.06 5.04
CA GLY A 148 -0.64 12.66 5.59
C GLY A 148 -1.67 12.18 4.57
N GLY A 149 -1.34 12.12 3.27
CA GLY A 149 -2.23 11.61 2.22
C GLY A 149 -1.61 10.45 1.44
N PHE A 150 -2.48 9.65 0.80
CA PHE A 150 -2.07 8.52 -0.03
C PHE A 150 -2.05 8.93 -1.50
N ARG A 151 -1.02 8.48 -2.23
CA ARG A 151 -0.86 8.78 -3.65
C ARG A 151 -0.41 7.56 -4.43
N ILE A 152 -0.93 7.44 -5.65
CA ILE A 152 -0.36 6.58 -6.68
C ILE A 152 0.10 7.47 -7.82
N GLU A 153 1.39 7.38 -8.15
CA GLU A 153 2.01 8.12 -9.25
C GLU A 153 2.53 7.17 -10.32
N ARG A 154 2.50 7.65 -11.55
CA ARG A 154 3.13 7.05 -12.73
C ARG A 154 4.31 7.91 -13.17
N TYR A 155 5.41 7.27 -13.49
CA TYR A 155 6.65 7.87 -13.97
C TYR A 155 6.95 7.29 -15.34
N ASP A 156 6.89 8.12 -16.38
CA ASP A 156 7.22 7.74 -17.75
C ASP A 156 8.60 8.30 -18.11
N GLU A 157 9.57 7.42 -18.30
CA GLU A 157 10.94 7.75 -18.70
C GLU A 157 11.05 7.80 -20.23
N SER A 158 11.49 8.95 -20.74
CA SER A 158 11.71 9.19 -22.17
C SER A 158 13.00 8.52 -22.64
N SER A 159 12.88 7.70 -23.68
CA SER A 159 14.01 7.05 -24.35
C SER A 159 15.00 8.00 -25.01
N LYS A 160 14.59 9.25 -25.26
CA LYS A 160 15.39 10.23 -26.02
C LYS A 160 16.39 10.99 -25.16
N ASP A 161 16.00 11.32 -23.93
CA ASP A 161 16.74 12.24 -23.05
C ASP A 161 16.76 11.78 -21.58
N GLY A 162 16.16 10.63 -21.25
CA GLY A 162 16.07 10.13 -19.88
C GLY A 162 15.18 10.99 -18.97
N SER A 163 14.43 11.94 -19.53
CA SER A 163 13.53 12.78 -18.74
C SER A 163 12.38 11.93 -18.19
N ILE A 164 12.02 12.17 -16.93
CA ILE A 164 10.92 11.47 -16.27
C ILE A 164 9.73 12.40 -16.18
N LYS A 165 8.63 12.03 -16.84
CA LYS A 165 7.34 12.68 -16.69
C LYS A 165 6.56 11.99 -15.58
N THR A 166 6.21 12.75 -14.54
CA THR A 166 5.37 12.26 -13.45
C THR A 166 3.90 12.61 -13.69
N SER A 167 3.01 11.65 -13.45
CA SER A 167 1.56 11.82 -13.48
C SER A 167 0.96 11.27 -12.18
N VAL A 168 0.15 12.06 -11.48
CA VAL A 168 -0.63 11.58 -10.33
C VAL A 168 -1.86 10.86 -10.86
N LEU A 169 -2.03 9.60 -10.47
CA LEU A 169 -3.16 8.76 -10.91
C LEU A 169 -4.25 8.67 -9.84
N VAL A 170 -3.85 8.59 -8.57
CA VAL A 170 -4.76 8.52 -7.42
C VAL A 170 -4.23 9.42 -6.32
N GLU A 171 -5.12 10.17 -5.69
CA GLU A 171 -4.86 10.96 -4.49
C GLU A 171 -6.06 10.83 -3.55
N LEU A 172 -5.77 10.48 -2.29
CA LEU A 172 -6.72 10.35 -1.19
C LEU A 172 -6.28 11.21 0.00
#